data_AF-A0A8X6IVQ4-F1
#
_entry.id   AF-A0A8X6IVQ4-F1
#
_cell.length_a   1.000
_cell.length_b   1.000
_cell.length_c   1.000
_cell.angle_alpha   90.00
_cell.angle_beta   90.00
_cell.angle_gamma   90.00
#
_symmetry.space_group_name_H-M   'P 1'
#
loop_
_entity.id
_entity.type
_entity.pdbx_description
1 polymer ?
#
loop_
_entity_poly.entity_id
_entity_poly.type
_entity_poly.pdbx_seq_one_letter_code
_entity_poly.pdbx_strand_id
1 'polypeptide(L)'
;MTGIRTILVLLSILQGVKISHGSSHDLPVFPVIEGEINITSKFLTYIPSVTIFYSTCNDAVLSSQILLELFDFSHITPAEYAKGMHQHIMNAMKAAQVTDTLKQTGISTDNVAKYHKTLSLPLVLRVNAYTTAKFVFLKGILNEQNAVPLALTYASFLEKHAKQCMKTGSADWRFKVLMDGFYDFVASLHLVSKESACMIAALISNEWKLASFS
;
A
#
# COMPACT_ATOMS: atom_id res chain seq x y z
N MET A 1 27.87 8.56 -15.15
CA MET A 1 28.18 7.11 -15.02
C MET A 1 27.72 6.51 -13.68
N THR A 2 26.69 7.07 -13.03
CA THR A 2 26.15 6.64 -11.71
C THR A 2 24.95 5.71 -11.81
N GLY A 3 24.21 5.70 -12.92
CA GLY A 3 23.00 4.86 -13.08
C GLY A 3 23.24 3.36 -13.22
N ILE A 4 24.41 2.95 -13.76
CA ILE A 4 24.72 1.52 -13.99
C ILE A 4 25.05 0.78 -12.69
N ARG A 5 25.66 1.46 -11.71
CA ARG A 5 25.94 0.87 -10.38
C ARG A 5 24.65 0.65 -9.57
N THR A 6 23.65 1.51 -9.71
CA THR A 6 22.36 1.38 -9.00
C THR A 6 21.51 0.23 -9.54
N ILE A 7 21.51 0.00 -10.87
CA ILE A 7 20.84 -1.15 -11.50
C ILE A 7 21.54 -2.46 -11.11
N LEU A 8 22.87 -2.46 -10.97
CA LEU A 8 23.62 -3.63 -10.50
C LEU A 8 23.35 -3.98 -9.04
N VAL A 9 23.09 -3.00 -8.16
CA VAL A 9 22.67 -3.25 -6.76
C VAL A 9 21.26 -3.85 -6.71
N LEU A 10 20.31 -3.31 -7.49
CA LEU A 10 18.97 -3.91 -7.63
C LEU A 10 19.01 -5.34 -8.20
N LEU A 11 19.87 -5.59 -9.19
CA LEU A 11 20.10 -6.93 -9.75
C LEU A 11 20.79 -7.86 -8.76
N SER A 12 21.72 -7.38 -7.93
CA SER A 12 22.37 -8.22 -6.91
C SER A 12 21.48 -8.50 -5.70
N ILE A 13 20.51 -7.65 -5.39
CA ILE A 13 19.43 -7.95 -4.43
C ILE A 13 18.47 -8.98 -5.02
N LEU A 14 18.13 -8.90 -6.31
CA LEU A 14 17.32 -9.90 -7.01
C LEU A 14 18.05 -11.25 -7.20
N GLN A 15 19.37 -11.23 -7.41
CA GLN A 15 20.22 -12.43 -7.57
C GLN A 15 20.67 -13.02 -6.23
N GLY A 16 20.64 -12.24 -5.14
CA GLY A 16 20.86 -12.71 -3.76
C GLY A 16 19.70 -13.54 -3.23
N VAL A 17 18.54 -13.49 -3.88
CA VAL A 17 17.46 -14.49 -3.74
C VAL A 17 17.95 -15.77 -4.41
N LYS A 18 18.63 -16.63 -3.64
CA LYS A 18 18.83 -18.03 -4.06
C LYS A 18 17.45 -18.65 -4.22
N ILE A 19 16.99 -18.80 -5.46
CA ILE A 19 15.96 -19.77 -5.80
C ILE A 19 16.61 -21.15 -5.60
N SER A 20 16.50 -21.65 -4.38
CA SER A 20 16.70 -23.06 -4.08
C SER A 20 15.83 -23.84 -5.07
N HIS A 21 16.46 -24.56 -6.00
CA HIS A 21 15.79 -25.62 -6.74
C HIS A 21 15.60 -26.79 -5.77
N GLY A 22 14.66 -26.61 -4.84
CA GLY A 22 14.17 -27.63 -3.93
C GLY A 22 12.80 -28.07 -4.41
N SER A 23 12.69 -29.36 -4.72
CA SER A 23 11.46 -30.08 -5.02
C SER A 23 10.28 -29.67 -4.13
N SER A 24 9.12 -29.45 -4.78
CA SER A 24 7.75 -29.46 -4.25
C SER A 24 7.53 -29.12 -2.76
N HIS A 25 6.81 -28.01 -2.53
CA HIS A 25 6.01 -27.64 -1.35
C HIS A 25 6.47 -26.52 -0.40
N ASP A 26 7.62 -25.88 -0.59
CA ASP A 26 7.97 -24.73 0.26
C ASP A 26 7.91 -23.40 -0.52
N LEU A 27 6.97 -22.54 -0.11
CA LEU A 27 6.88 -21.16 -0.57
C LEU A 27 8.16 -20.40 -0.17
N PRO A 28 8.67 -19.48 -1.01
CA PRO A 28 9.82 -18.67 -0.64
C PRO A 28 9.50 -17.82 0.59
N VAL A 29 10.19 -18.10 1.69
CA VAL A 29 10.20 -17.27 2.89
C VAL A 29 10.99 -16.01 2.56
N PHE A 30 10.31 -14.87 2.42
CA PHE A 30 10.98 -13.58 2.34
C PHE A 30 11.52 -13.23 3.74
N PRO A 31 12.83 -13.10 3.94
CA PRO A 31 13.35 -12.61 5.21
C PRO A 31 12.93 -11.14 5.38
N VAL A 32 12.01 -10.89 6.32
CA VAL A 32 11.68 -9.55 6.78
C VAL A 32 12.84 -9.09 7.67
N ILE A 33 13.88 -8.53 7.06
CA ILE A 33 14.90 -7.78 7.78
C ILE A 33 14.37 -6.34 7.89
N GLU A 34 13.87 -5.94 9.07
CA GLU A 34 13.25 -4.63 9.34
C GLU A 34 14.08 -3.40 8.86
N GLY A 35 15.38 -3.58 8.62
CA GLY A 35 16.29 -2.56 8.07
C GLY A 35 16.28 -2.42 6.55
N GLU A 36 16.24 -3.52 5.78
CA GLU A 36 16.39 -3.49 4.31
C GLU A 36 15.12 -3.01 3.60
N ILE A 37 13.95 -3.37 4.16
CA ILE A 37 12.64 -2.97 3.63
C ILE A 37 12.41 -1.45 3.84
N ASN A 38 12.91 -0.86 4.92
CA ASN A 38 12.82 0.59 5.18
C ASN A 38 13.65 1.41 4.20
N ILE A 39 14.86 0.95 3.90
CA ILE A 39 15.76 1.61 2.95
C ILE A 39 15.17 1.49 1.53
N THR A 40 14.73 0.29 1.15
CA THR A 40 14.13 0.03 -0.17
C THR A 40 12.85 0.85 -0.36
N SER A 41 11.92 0.85 0.59
CA SER A 41 10.68 1.62 0.44
C SER A 41 10.92 3.13 0.33
N LYS A 42 11.87 3.68 1.09
CA LYS A 42 12.24 5.10 0.98
C LYS A 42 12.78 5.44 -0.41
N PHE A 43 13.58 4.55 -1.01
CA PHE A 43 14.07 4.74 -2.39
C PHE A 43 12.95 4.68 -3.43
N LEU A 44 11.98 3.79 -3.28
CA LEU A 44 10.86 3.67 -4.21
C LEU A 44 10.06 4.97 -4.33
N THR A 45 9.98 5.78 -3.27
CA THR A 45 9.32 7.09 -3.29
C THR A 45 9.88 8.03 -4.36
N TYR A 46 11.17 7.92 -4.68
CA TYR A 46 11.87 8.79 -5.64
C TYR A 46 11.83 8.26 -7.08
N ILE A 47 11.18 7.12 -7.32
CA ILE A 47 11.01 6.60 -8.67
C ILE A 47 10.02 7.50 -9.42
N PRO A 48 10.34 7.98 -10.65
CA PRO A 48 9.49 8.92 -11.37
C PRO A 48 8.04 8.43 -11.52
N SER A 49 7.83 7.18 -11.92
CA SER A 49 6.49 6.62 -12.10
C SER A 49 5.68 6.56 -10.78
N VAL A 50 6.33 6.28 -9.65
CA VAL A 50 5.72 6.29 -8.31
C VAL A 50 5.33 7.71 -7.91
N THR A 51 6.19 8.69 -8.18
CA THR A 51 5.91 10.12 -7.90
C THR A 51 4.78 10.66 -8.77
N ILE A 52 4.78 10.34 -10.07
CA ILE A 52 3.72 10.72 -11.01
C ILE A 52 2.39 10.13 -10.58
N PHE A 53 2.37 8.85 -10.19
CA PHE A 53 1.17 8.19 -9.68
C PHE A 53 0.62 8.92 -8.46
N TYR A 54 1.49 9.19 -7.46
CA TYR A 54 1.09 9.90 -6.25
C TYR A 54 0.54 11.30 -6.56
N SER A 55 1.26 12.11 -7.34
CA SER A 55 0.82 13.46 -7.74
C SER A 55 -0.55 13.42 -8.42
N THR A 56 -0.71 12.54 -9.40
CA THR A 56 -1.97 12.40 -10.15
C THR A 56 -3.12 11.97 -9.24
N CYS A 57 -2.88 11.01 -8.34
CA CYS A 57 -3.87 10.57 -7.36
C CYS A 57 -4.24 11.70 -6.40
N ASN A 58 -3.25 12.48 -5.96
CA ASN A 58 -3.47 13.64 -5.10
C ASN A 58 -4.34 14.69 -5.77
N ASP A 59 -4.06 15.02 -7.03
CA ASP A 59 -4.86 16.00 -7.79
C ASP A 59 -6.29 15.50 -8.01
N ALA A 60 -6.47 14.20 -8.27
CA ALA A 60 -7.79 13.58 -8.40
C ALA A 60 -8.60 13.66 -7.09
N VAL A 61 -7.96 13.41 -5.95
CA VAL A 61 -8.61 13.51 -4.63
C VAL A 61 -8.98 14.96 -4.32
N LEU A 62 -8.07 15.91 -4.53
CA LEU A 62 -8.33 17.33 -4.29
C LEU A 62 -9.43 17.91 -5.19
N SER A 63 -9.68 17.28 -6.34
CA SER A 63 -10.73 17.68 -7.28
C SER A 63 -12.10 17.06 -7.00
N SER A 64 -12.23 16.16 -6.01
CA SER A 64 -13.44 15.37 -5.76
C SER A 64 -13.89 15.47 -4.30
N GLN A 65 -15.02 16.12 -4.05
CA GLN A 65 -15.55 16.33 -2.69
C GLN A 65 -15.71 15.02 -1.91
N ILE A 66 -16.20 13.96 -2.57
CA ILE A 66 -16.39 12.67 -1.92
C ILE A 66 -15.07 11.98 -1.58
N LEU A 67 -14.02 12.19 -2.38
CA LEU A 67 -12.69 11.69 -2.08
C LEU A 67 -12.02 12.50 -0.96
N LEU A 68 -12.24 13.82 -0.90
CA LEU A 68 -11.83 14.63 0.25
C LEU A 68 -12.43 14.07 1.55
N GLU A 69 -13.74 13.80 1.56
CA GLU A 69 -14.43 13.23 2.71
C GLU A 69 -13.95 11.81 3.06
N LEU A 70 -13.63 11.00 2.05
CA LEU A 70 -13.08 9.65 2.22
C LEU A 70 -11.76 9.67 3.00
N PHE A 71 -10.87 10.60 2.68
CA PHE A 71 -9.54 10.70 3.28
C PHE A 71 -9.50 11.56 4.55
N ASP A 72 -10.60 12.20 4.93
CA ASP A 72 -10.69 12.95 6.18
C ASP A 72 -10.93 12.04 7.39
N PHE A 73 -9.85 11.72 8.09
CA PHE A 73 -9.83 10.98 9.35
C PHE A 73 -9.57 11.87 10.56
N SER A 74 -9.74 13.19 10.44
CA SER A 74 -9.47 14.15 11.51
C SER A 74 -10.33 13.96 12.77
N HIS A 75 -11.46 13.25 12.64
CA HIS A 75 -12.42 12.97 13.69
C HIS A 75 -12.11 11.72 14.53
N ILE A 76 -11.12 10.91 14.14
CA ILE A 76 -10.70 9.72 14.92
C ILE A 76 -9.24 9.83 15.35
N THR A 77 -8.91 9.14 16.43
CA THR A 77 -7.54 9.08 16.92
C THR A 77 -6.67 8.13 16.09
N PRO A 78 -5.34 8.34 16.02
CA PRO A 78 -4.39 7.38 15.46
C PRO A 78 -4.54 5.95 16.01
N ALA A 79 -4.91 5.78 17.28
CA ALA A 79 -5.14 4.48 17.90
C ALA A 79 -6.41 3.79 17.40
N GLU A 80 -7.51 4.53 17.26
CA GLU A 80 -8.76 4.00 16.66
C GLU A 80 -8.53 3.63 15.20
N TYR A 81 -7.79 4.45 14.45
CA TYR A 81 -7.42 4.14 13.07
C TYR A 81 -6.56 2.88 12.98
N ALA A 82 -5.53 2.76 13.83
CA ALA A 82 -4.67 1.58 13.90
C ALA A 82 -5.50 0.30 14.12
N LYS A 83 -6.45 0.35 15.07
CA LYS A 83 -7.35 -0.76 15.37
C LYS A 83 -8.26 -1.12 14.20
N GLY A 84 -8.88 -0.13 13.56
CA GLY A 84 -9.74 -0.33 12.38
C GLY A 84 -8.94 -0.96 11.24
N MET A 85 -7.79 -0.38 10.90
CA MET A 85 -6.90 -0.89 9.86
C MET A 85 -6.44 -2.33 10.16
N HIS A 86 -6.08 -2.63 11.40
CA HIS A 86 -5.72 -3.99 11.82
C HIS A 86 -6.83 -4.98 11.53
N GLN A 87 -8.06 -4.66 11.95
CA GLN A 87 -9.21 -5.53 11.75
C GLN A 87 -9.47 -5.79 10.26
N HIS A 88 -9.39 -4.76 9.42
CA HIS A 88 -9.58 -4.90 7.98
C HIS A 88 -8.48 -5.72 7.30
N ILE A 89 -7.21 -5.51 7.67
CA ILE A 89 -6.09 -6.31 7.16
C ILE A 89 -6.26 -7.78 7.55
N MET A 90 -6.59 -8.07 8.81
CA MET A 90 -6.79 -9.44 9.28
C MET A 90 -7.96 -10.13 8.56
N ASN A 91 -9.06 -9.41 8.31
CA ASN A 91 -10.18 -9.92 7.53
C ASN A 91 -9.76 -10.25 6.09
N ALA A 92 -9.01 -9.36 5.43
CA ALA A 92 -8.51 -9.57 4.07
C ALA A 92 -7.54 -10.76 4.00
N MET A 93 -6.61 -10.88 4.96
CA MET A 93 -5.68 -12.01 5.05
C MET A 93 -6.40 -13.34 5.26
N LYS A 94 -7.42 -13.37 6.13
CA LYS A 94 -8.26 -14.56 6.33
C LYS A 94 -9.00 -14.94 5.06
N ALA A 95 -9.58 -13.97 4.35
CA ALA A 95 -10.24 -14.21 3.06
C ALA A 95 -9.27 -14.76 2.00
N ALA A 96 -8.01 -14.31 2.03
CA ALA A 96 -6.93 -14.84 1.21
C ALA A 96 -6.36 -16.18 1.71
N GLN A 97 -6.90 -16.78 2.78
CA GLN A 97 -6.41 -18.02 3.37
C GLN A 97 -4.92 -17.98 3.74
N VAL A 98 -4.46 -16.83 4.26
CA VAL A 98 -3.15 -16.70 4.88
C VAL A 98 -3.31 -17.15 6.34
N THR A 99 -2.56 -18.16 6.77
CA THR A 99 -2.70 -18.79 8.10
C THR A 99 -1.69 -18.28 9.13
N ASP A 100 -0.55 -17.72 8.71
CA ASP A 100 0.52 -17.19 9.59
C ASP A 100 0.55 -15.64 9.62
N THR A 101 -0.49 -15.04 10.17
CA THR A 101 -0.93 -13.71 9.74
C THR A 101 -0.24 -12.48 10.35
N LEU A 102 0.63 -12.59 11.35
CA LEU A 102 1.25 -11.38 11.96
C LEU A 102 2.71 -11.53 12.37
N LYS A 103 3.13 -12.69 12.91
CA LYS A 103 4.52 -12.88 13.37
C LYS A 103 5.55 -12.98 12.23
N GLN A 104 5.15 -13.50 11.07
CA GLN A 104 6.05 -13.63 9.91
C GLN A 104 6.08 -12.40 9.01
N THR A 105 5.07 -11.51 9.11
CA THR A 105 4.89 -10.40 8.16
C THR A 105 5.43 -9.06 8.66
N GLY A 106 5.72 -8.91 9.96
CA GLY A 106 6.24 -7.66 10.54
C GLY A 106 5.28 -6.47 10.43
N ILE A 107 3.98 -6.73 10.22
CA ILE A 107 2.96 -5.71 10.01
C ILE A 107 2.53 -5.18 11.37
N SER A 108 2.96 -3.97 11.69
CA SER A 108 2.50 -3.26 12.88
C SER A 108 1.66 -2.06 12.45
N THR A 109 0.35 -2.20 12.59
CA THR A 109 -0.57 -1.06 12.55
C THR A 109 -0.31 -0.10 13.72
N ASP A 110 0.44 -0.53 14.73
CA ASP A 110 0.86 0.32 15.85
C ASP A 110 1.77 1.45 15.39
N ASN A 111 2.43 1.35 14.23
CA ASN A 111 3.19 2.45 13.64
C ASN A 111 2.34 3.73 13.48
N VAL A 112 1.03 3.59 13.23
CA VAL A 112 0.11 4.74 13.16
C VAL A 112 0.08 5.46 14.51
N ALA A 113 -0.27 4.75 15.58
CA ALA A 113 -0.39 5.32 16.92
C ALA A 113 0.96 5.70 17.55
N LYS A 114 2.03 5.02 17.15
CA LYS A 114 3.39 5.24 17.65
C LYS A 114 4.01 6.53 17.10
N TYR A 115 3.81 6.81 15.81
CA TYR A 115 4.52 7.90 15.13
C TYR A 115 3.64 9.13 14.83
N HIS A 116 2.32 9.01 14.91
CA HIS A 116 1.41 10.09 14.53
C HIS A 116 0.50 10.49 15.68
N LYS A 117 0.34 11.81 15.88
CA LYS A 117 -0.57 12.39 16.87
C LYS A 117 -1.93 12.76 16.27
N THR A 118 -1.97 12.99 14.97
CA THR A 118 -3.16 13.42 14.22
C THR A 118 -3.17 12.76 12.85
N LEU A 119 -4.35 12.52 12.30
CA LEU A 119 -4.53 11.93 10.97
C LEU A 119 -5.07 13.00 10.01
N SER A 120 -4.17 13.72 9.35
CA SER A 120 -4.56 14.69 8.35
C SER A 120 -4.86 13.99 7.01
N LEU A 121 -5.75 14.60 6.21
CA LEU A 121 -6.04 14.13 4.86
C LEU A 121 -4.76 13.91 4.01
N PRO A 122 -3.81 14.87 3.94
CA PRO A 122 -2.59 14.67 3.18
C PRO A 122 -1.77 13.46 3.64
N LEU A 123 -1.76 13.18 4.96
CA LEU A 123 -1.03 12.05 5.53
C LEU A 123 -1.65 10.70 5.11
N VAL A 124 -2.97 10.54 5.29
CA VAL A 124 -3.66 9.28 4.95
C VAL A 124 -3.61 9.03 3.44
N LEU A 125 -3.86 10.06 2.64
CA LEU A 125 -3.76 10.00 1.19
C LEU A 125 -2.36 9.56 0.75
N ARG A 126 -1.31 10.20 1.29
CA ARG A 126 0.07 9.86 0.99
C ARG A 126 0.37 8.39 1.24
N VAL A 127 0.01 7.88 2.41
CA VAL A 127 0.25 6.48 2.77
C VAL A 127 -0.43 5.54 1.79
N ASN A 128 -1.71 5.76 1.47
CA ASN A 128 -2.47 4.88 0.57
C ASN A 128 -1.96 4.95 -0.87
N ALA A 129 -1.71 6.15 -1.39
CA ALA A 129 -1.26 6.36 -2.76
C ALA A 129 0.17 5.81 -2.97
N TYR A 130 1.12 6.06 -2.05
CA TYR A 130 2.46 5.47 -2.17
C TYR A 130 2.46 3.95 -1.97
N THR A 131 1.67 3.41 -1.03
CA THR A 131 1.53 1.96 -0.87
C THR A 131 1.09 1.32 -2.18
N THR A 132 0.06 1.90 -2.82
CA THR A 132 -0.49 1.42 -4.09
C THR A 132 0.53 1.54 -5.22
N ALA A 133 1.14 2.71 -5.39
CA ALA A 133 2.13 2.95 -6.44
C ALA A 133 3.33 2.00 -6.32
N LYS A 134 3.89 1.85 -5.10
CA LYS A 134 5.03 0.98 -4.83
C LYS A 134 4.68 -0.48 -5.08
N PHE A 135 3.49 -0.92 -4.69
CA PHE A 135 3.03 -2.29 -4.95
C PHE A 135 2.96 -2.58 -6.46
N VAL A 136 2.31 -1.72 -7.24
CA VAL A 136 2.15 -1.91 -8.69
C VAL A 136 3.50 -1.79 -9.43
N PHE A 137 4.40 -0.94 -8.94
CA PHE A 137 5.79 -0.86 -9.42
C PHE A 137 6.57 -2.15 -9.18
N LEU A 138 6.51 -2.68 -7.95
CA LEU A 138 7.20 -3.93 -7.59
C LEU A 138 6.65 -5.14 -8.36
N LYS A 139 5.39 -5.10 -8.77
CA LYS A 139 4.79 -6.10 -9.67
C LYS A 139 5.12 -5.88 -11.16
N GLY A 140 5.96 -4.90 -11.49
CA GLY A 140 6.44 -4.64 -12.85
C GLY A 140 5.41 -4.00 -13.77
N ILE A 141 4.29 -3.50 -13.23
CA ILE A 141 3.20 -2.92 -14.02
C ILE A 141 3.35 -1.41 -14.15
N LEU A 142 3.75 -0.70 -13.08
CA LEU A 142 3.83 0.77 -13.07
C LEU A 142 5.10 1.27 -13.77
N ASN A 143 4.93 2.11 -14.78
CA ASN A 143 6.00 2.83 -15.49
C ASN A 143 5.55 4.27 -15.78
N GLU A 144 6.44 5.08 -16.36
CA GLU A 144 6.16 6.51 -16.61
C GLU A 144 5.04 6.71 -17.64
N GLN A 145 4.88 5.78 -18.59
CA GLN A 145 3.86 5.86 -19.64
C GLN A 145 2.44 5.59 -19.11
N ASN A 146 2.31 4.77 -18.06
CA ASN A 146 1.01 4.37 -17.52
C ASN A 146 0.73 4.87 -16.09
N ALA A 147 1.63 5.62 -15.47
CA ALA A 147 1.45 6.10 -14.10
C ALA A 147 0.20 6.98 -13.92
N VAL A 148 -0.02 7.92 -14.84
CA VAL A 148 -1.21 8.80 -14.84
C VAL A 148 -2.52 7.98 -14.97
N PRO A 149 -2.73 7.17 -16.03
CA PRO A 149 -3.99 6.43 -16.16
C PRO A 149 -4.21 5.41 -15.05
N LEU A 150 -3.16 4.79 -14.50
CA LEU A 150 -3.30 3.88 -13.36
C LEU A 150 -3.72 4.63 -12.08
N ALA A 151 -3.16 5.82 -11.82
CA ALA A 151 -3.56 6.64 -10.68
C ALA A 151 -5.02 7.10 -10.76
N LEU A 152 -5.45 7.54 -11.96
CA LEU A 152 -6.85 7.90 -12.20
C LEU A 152 -7.79 6.70 -12.06
N THR A 153 -7.36 5.53 -12.54
CA THR A 153 -8.13 4.28 -12.38
C THR A 153 -8.29 3.94 -10.90
N TYR A 154 -7.22 3.99 -10.12
CA TYR A 154 -7.26 3.79 -8.67
C TYR A 154 -8.21 4.77 -7.97
N ALA A 155 -8.10 6.07 -8.26
CA ALA A 155 -9.00 7.09 -7.72
C ALA A 155 -10.47 6.83 -8.11
N SER A 156 -10.72 6.36 -9.33
CA SER A 156 -12.08 6.04 -9.80
C SER A 156 -12.71 4.86 -9.04
N PHE A 157 -11.91 3.86 -8.65
CA PHE A 157 -12.40 2.75 -7.81
C PHE A 157 -12.76 3.25 -6.41
N LEU A 158 -11.91 4.08 -5.81
CA LEU A 158 -12.22 4.71 -4.51
C LEU A 158 -13.51 5.53 -4.59
N GLU A 159 -13.67 6.34 -5.63
CA GLU A 159 -14.85 7.19 -5.80
C GLU A 159 -16.12 6.37 -6.01
N LYS A 160 -16.05 5.31 -6.82
CA LYS A 160 -17.15 4.37 -7.04
C LYS A 160 -17.62 3.76 -5.72
N HIS A 161 -16.69 3.24 -4.92
CA HIS A 161 -17.00 2.61 -3.63
C HIS A 161 -17.50 3.64 -2.61
N ALA A 162 -16.94 4.85 -2.58
CA ALA A 162 -17.42 5.94 -1.73
C ALA A 162 -18.88 6.27 -2.02
N LYS A 163 -19.23 6.46 -3.30
CA LYS A 163 -20.62 6.73 -3.72
C LYS A 163 -21.59 5.61 -3.34
N GLN A 164 -21.12 4.36 -3.35
CA GLN A 164 -21.94 3.21 -2.94
C GLN A 164 -22.15 3.19 -1.43
N CYS A 165 -21.10 3.41 -0.63
CA CYS A 165 -21.21 3.34 0.83
C CYS A 165 -21.96 4.53 1.45
N MET A 166 -21.89 5.73 0.85
CA MET A 166 -22.70 6.86 1.31
C MET A 166 -24.20 6.59 1.20
N LYS A 167 -24.63 5.74 0.27
CA LYS A 167 -26.05 5.33 0.15
C LYS A 167 -26.49 4.36 1.24
N THR A 168 -25.56 3.61 1.82
CA THR A 168 -25.85 2.54 2.80
C THR A 168 -25.65 2.97 4.25
N GLY A 169 -25.04 4.13 4.50
CA GLY A 169 -24.94 4.73 5.84
C GLY A 169 -24.03 3.99 6.83
N SER A 170 -23.08 3.20 6.34
CA SER A 170 -22.14 2.48 7.22
C SER A 170 -21.24 3.44 8.00
N ALA A 171 -21.10 3.25 9.31
CA ALA A 171 -20.23 4.07 10.15
C ALA A 171 -18.74 3.94 9.78
N ASP A 172 -18.30 2.74 9.40
CA ASP A 172 -16.90 2.43 9.03
C ASP A 172 -16.65 2.51 7.52
N TRP A 173 -17.48 3.28 6.80
CA TRP A 173 -17.46 3.29 5.34
C TRP A 173 -16.10 3.67 4.76
N ARG A 174 -15.33 4.55 5.42
CA ARG A 174 -14.02 5.00 4.90
C ARG A 174 -13.01 3.86 4.81
N PHE A 175 -12.85 3.07 5.87
CA PHE A 175 -11.96 1.91 5.86
C PHE A 175 -12.40 0.89 4.82
N LYS A 176 -13.71 0.64 4.73
CA LYS A 176 -14.28 -0.26 3.73
C LYS A 176 -13.97 0.21 2.31
N VAL A 177 -14.17 1.49 2.01
CA VAL A 177 -13.92 2.07 0.69
C VAL A 177 -12.43 2.03 0.31
N LEU A 178 -11.54 2.37 1.24
CA LEU A 178 -10.10 2.29 0.99
C LEU A 178 -9.68 0.86 0.64
N MET A 179 -10.19 -0.14 1.37
CA MET A 179 -9.86 -1.55 1.15
C MET A 179 -10.50 -2.12 -0.12
N ASP A 180 -11.81 -1.90 -0.32
CA ASP A 180 -12.55 -2.43 -1.46
C ASP A 180 -12.09 -1.77 -2.76
N GLY A 181 -11.86 -0.44 -2.75
CA GLY A 181 -11.35 0.27 -3.91
C GLY A 181 -9.92 -0.12 -4.27
N PHE A 182 -9.07 -0.35 -3.27
CA PHE A 182 -7.74 -0.92 -3.50
C PHE A 182 -7.83 -2.35 -4.05
N TYR A 183 -8.68 -3.21 -3.48
CA TYR A 183 -8.83 -4.59 -3.91
C TYR A 183 -9.32 -4.68 -5.35
N ASP A 184 -10.36 -3.93 -5.71
CA ASP A 184 -10.89 -3.91 -7.09
C ASP A 184 -9.86 -3.39 -8.08
N PHE A 185 -9.06 -2.39 -7.70
CA PHE A 185 -7.95 -1.91 -8.52
C PHE A 185 -6.91 -3.00 -8.75
N VAL A 186 -6.45 -3.69 -7.70
CA VAL A 186 -5.49 -4.80 -7.80
C VAL A 186 -6.06 -5.98 -8.58
N ALA A 187 -7.35 -6.27 -8.42
CA ALA A 187 -8.06 -7.30 -9.17
C ALA A 187 -8.14 -6.97 -10.66
N SER A 188 -8.36 -5.69 -11.01
CA SER A 188 -8.36 -5.23 -12.41
C SER A 188 -7.01 -5.40 -13.11
N LEU A 189 -5.92 -5.51 -12.33
CA LEU A 189 -4.57 -5.77 -12.82
C LEU A 189 -4.18 -7.26 -12.76
N HIS A 190 -5.11 -8.15 -12.37
CA HIS A 190 -4.86 -9.58 -12.14
C HIS A 190 -3.77 -9.86 -11.09
N LEU A 191 -3.64 -8.99 -10.09
CA LEU A 191 -2.58 -9.06 -9.07
C LEU A 191 -3.07 -9.64 -7.73
N VAL A 192 -4.29 -10.17 -7.63
CA VAL A 192 -4.84 -10.73 -6.39
C VAL A 192 -4.21 -12.10 -6.11
N SER A 193 -3.42 -12.18 -5.04
CA SER A 193 -2.81 -13.42 -4.57
C SER A 193 -2.47 -13.33 -3.07
N LYS A 194 -2.15 -14.48 -2.45
CA LYS A 194 -1.66 -14.52 -1.06
C LYS A 194 -0.38 -13.69 -0.88
N GLU A 195 0.54 -13.80 -1.82
CA GLU A 195 1.80 -13.05 -1.82
C GLU A 195 1.54 -11.54 -1.89
N SER A 196 0.62 -11.11 -2.74
CA SER A 196 0.23 -9.70 -2.84
C SER A 196 -0.31 -9.18 -1.52
N ALA A 197 -1.20 -9.94 -0.85
CA ALA A 197 -1.75 -9.53 0.45
C ALA A 197 -0.65 -9.29 1.50
N CYS A 198 0.34 -10.17 1.59
CA CYS A 198 1.49 -10.00 2.49
C CYS A 198 2.33 -8.78 2.11
N MET A 199 2.64 -8.61 0.82
CA MET A 199 3.45 -7.50 0.31
C MET A 199 2.80 -6.14 0.59
N ILE A 200 1.49 -6.02 0.33
CA ILE A 200 0.73 -4.79 0.55
C ILE A 200 0.75 -4.40 2.02
N ALA A 201 0.52 -5.37 2.89
CA ALA A 201 0.45 -5.10 4.31
C ALA A 201 1.84 -4.78 4.91
N ALA A 202 2.92 -5.32 4.35
CA ALA A 202 4.28 -4.85 4.66
C ALA A 202 4.51 -3.42 4.16
N LEU A 203 4.11 -3.09 2.93
CA LEU A 203 4.26 -1.74 2.36
C LEU A 203 3.51 -0.69 3.18
N ILE A 204 2.24 -0.92 3.53
CA ILE A 204 1.44 0.04 4.30
C ILE A 204 2.04 0.29 5.69
N SER A 205 2.55 -0.76 6.36
CA SER A 205 3.25 -0.64 7.65
C SER A 205 4.47 0.27 7.55
N ASN A 206 5.24 0.13 6.47
CA ASN A 206 6.42 0.97 6.23
C ASN A 206 6.05 2.40 5.82
N GLU A 207 5.01 2.60 5.01
CA GLU A 207 4.60 3.94 4.63
C GLU A 207 4.15 4.78 5.82
N TRP A 208 3.44 4.17 6.79
CA TRP A 208 3.10 4.85 8.04
C TRP A 208 4.34 5.27 8.83
N LYS A 209 5.37 4.43 8.89
CA LYS A 209 6.65 4.77 9.51
C LYS A 209 7.36 5.88 8.72
N LEU A 210 7.43 5.78 7.39
CA LEU A 210 8.12 6.76 6.54
C LEU A 210 7.47 8.14 6.56
N ALA A 211 6.15 8.19 6.61
CA ALA A 211 5.39 9.45 6.66
C ALA A 211 5.59 10.24 7.97
N SER A 212 6.23 9.64 8.99
CA SER A 212 6.59 10.35 10.22
C SER A 212 7.89 11.15 10.13
N PHE A 213 8.69 10.91 9.09
CA PHE A 213 10.01 11.55 8.91
C PHE A 213 10.01 12.65 7.84
N SER A 214 8.84 13.17 7.48
CA SER A 214 8.63 14.05 6.33
C SER A 214 7.86 15.29 6.68
#